data_AF-A0A2V3PSN2-F1
#
_entry.id   AF-A0A2V3PSN2-F1
#
_cell.length_a   1.000
_cell.length_b   1.000
_cell.length_c   1.000
_cell.angle_alpha   90.00
_cell.angle_beta   90.00
_cell.angle_gamma   90.00
#
_symmetry.space_group_name_H-M   'P 1'
#
loop_
_entity.id
_entity.type
_entity.pdbx_description
1 polymer ?
#
loop_
_entity_poly.entity_id
_entity_poly.type
_entity_poly.pdbx_seq_one_letter_code
_entity_poly.pdbx_strand_id
1 'polypeptide(L)'
;MNRVMRKIGVLSVLFIVCLGVKAQKEIYNWHFGTSCGITWNSTRDLLATGLFGTGDVILKGLPTNLVGSKISASEGCFSLSDTDGNLLFYSDGRTVWNKENVQMPQGSGLLGDASSAQAGIVLPYPGSITKYIVATVGQQGAGNAAYSVVDMTTNPLGEVMAAYKNIRFQGAMGTTSETITSIRHSNRRDYWVIAPGVGSPAYLNAWLMTDVGAAAQPVISEVPGAVTSLSAGGYLKITPDGKTFVWGSNTSGKLVFGDFNNTTGECTNIRMISMGNPYGVEFSVSMNYLYIGTVTGLAVFDFKALLAAADPTKVLPKTYVIGGSSVRAVQLGPDGRMYIPARSSKSLTVIDNPEEGDNLRIYQLPADFLTGTAQFGLPSFAASWFRVAIDGNKTPCIDGEADYSTVINYSIADSRYDNLRYFEWNWGDGSPVEKDYNVSVGANQYRTHVYRSGGVQTLTVTPYVENSPGVFTPLINSSSIVINPRSCFLPVNPHLHSNFKK
;
A
#
# COMPACT_ATOMS: atom_id res chain seq x y z
N MET A 1 -58.78 -1.29 -38.96
CA MET A 1 -57.65 -0.35 -39.02
C MET A 1 -57.26 -0.02 -37.58
N ASN A 2 -56.41 -0.83 -36.94
CA ASN A 2 -54.95 -0.87 -37.02
C ASN A 2 -54.29 -0.07 -35.88
N ARG A 3 -53.82 -0.87 -34.90
CA ARG A 3 -52.67 -0.66 -33.98
C ARG A 3 -52.86 0.38 -32.87
N VAL A 4 -52.96 0.10 -31.57
CA VAL A 4 -52.48 -1.00 -30.70
C VAL A 4 -51.03 -1.40 -30.97
N MET A 5 -50.18 -1.26 -29.94
CA MET A 5 -48.72 -1.51 -29.88
C MET A 5 -47.81 -0.37 -30.35
N ARG A 6 -47.35 0.43 -29.38
CA ARG A 6 -45.95 0.88 -29.19
C ARG A 6 -45.86 1.83 -27.99
N LYS A 7 -46.22 1.33 -26.81
CA LYS A 7 -45.90 1.95 -25.50
C LYS A 7 -45.50 0.86 -24.49
N ILE A 8 -44.66 -0.06 -24.94
CA ILE A 8 -43.99 -1.06 -24.10
C ILE A 8 -42.65 -1.31 -24.78
N GLY A 9 -41.55 -1.01 -24.07
CA GLY A 9 -40.22 -1.45 -24.51
C GLY A 9 -39.14 -0.39 -24.62
N VAL A 10 -38.95 0.48 -23.62
CA VAL A 10 -37.60 0.95 -23.19
C VAL A 10 -37.58 1.31 -21.69
N LEU A 11 -38.34 0.58 -20.85
CA LEU A 11 -38.33 0.81 -19.39
C LEU A 11 -38.10 -0.49 -18.62
N SER A 12 -37.24 -1.36 -19.16
CA SER A 12 -36.87 -2.65 -18.54
C SER A 12 -35.47 -3.12 -18.98
N VAL A 13 -34.50 -2.20 -19.02
CA VAL A 13 -33.06 -2.54 -19.00
C VAL A 13 -32.36 -1.54 -18.07
N LEU A 14 -32.83 -1.48 -16.82
CA LEU A 14 -32.10 -0.87 -15.71
C LEU A 14 -32.08 -1.88 -14.57
N PHE A 15 -31.62 -3.09 -14.90
CA PHE A 15 -31.33 -4.13 -13.93
C PHE A 15 -29.91 -4.61 -14.22
N ILE A 16 -29.04 -4.39 -13.23
CA ILE A 16 -27.74 -5.03 -13.05
C ILE A 16 -26.66 -4.59 -14.05
N VAL A 17 -25.99 -3.49 -13.74
CA VAL A 17 -24.51 -3.40 -13.84
C VAL A 17 -23.99 -2.62 -12.64
N CYS A 18 -24.24 -3.13 -11.43
CA CYS A 18 -23.31 -2.91 -10.32
C CYS A 18 -22.21 -3.96 -10.47
N LEU A 19 -21.32 -3.79 -11.46
CA LEU A 19 -20.18 -4.67 -11.65
C LEU A 19 -18.90 -3.89 -11.41
N GLY A 20 -18.40 -4.08 -10.19
CA GLY A 20 -17.00 -4.11 -9.80
C GLY A 20 -16.09 -3.09 -10.45
N VAL A 21 -15.88 -1.97 -9.76
CA VAL A 21 -14.57 -1.32 -9.73
C VAL A 21 -13.60 -2.38 -9.21
N LYS A 22 -12.87 -3.06 -10.09
CA LYS A 22 -11.82 -3.99 -9.64
C LYS A 22 -10.75 -3.12 -8.98
N ALA A 23 -10.30 -3.46 -7.78
CA ALA A 23 -9.14 -2.87 -7.12
C ALA A 23 -7.85 -3.51 -7.70
N GLN A 24 -6.66 -2.90 -7.54
CA GLN A 24 -5.39 -3.55 -7.88
C GLN A 24 -5.29 -4.86 -7.10
N LYS A 25 -5.12 -5.97 -7.82
CA LYS A 25 -5.35 -7.29 -7.27
C LYS A 25 -4.10 -8.04 -6.85
N GLU A 26 -2.93 -7.41 -6.96
CA GLU A 26 -1.65 -8.01 -6.63
C GLU A 26 -1.57 -8.44 -5.14
N ILE A 27 -2.36 -7.79 -4.28
CA ILE A 27 -2.52 -8.12 -2.86
C ILE A 27 -3.78 -8.94 -2.54
N TYR A 28 -4.48 -9.50 -3.52
CA TYR A 28 -5.76 -10.22 -3.31
C TYR A 28 -5.63 -11.58 -2.64
N ASN A 29 -4.44 -12.17 -2.59
CA ASN A 29 -4.25 -13.48 -1.97
C ASN A 29 -3.23 -13.36 -0.86
N TRP A 30 -3.64 -13.73 0.35
CA TRP A 30 -2.80 -13.67 1.54
C TRP A 30 -2.56 -15.09 2.05
N HIS A 31 -1.30 -15.50 2.12
CA HIS A 31 -0.86 -16.72 2.78
C HIS A 31 -0.04 -16.38 4.03
N PHE A 32 -0.44 -16.88 5.20
CA PHE A 32 0.17 -16.47 6.48
C PHE A 32 -0.01 -17.53 7.60
N GLY A 33 0.60 -17.27 8.76
CA GLY A 33 0.42 -18.06 9.98
C GLY A 33 0.80 -19.54 9.82
N THR A 34 -0.03 -20.45 10.33
CA THR A 34 0.12 -21.89 10.11
C THR A 34 -0.97 -22.35 9.16
N SER A 35 -0.63 -22.50 7.88
CA SER A 35 -1.53 -22.95 6.81
C SER A 35 -2.76 -22.07 6.59
N CYS A 36 -2.71 -20.77 6.91
CA CYS A 36 -3.80 -19.85 6.57
C CYS A 36 -3.67 -19.38 5.12
N GLY A 37 -4.83 -19.17 4.50
CA GLY A 37 -4.95 -18.58 3.18
C GLY A 37 -6.29 -17.89 3.04
N ILE A 38 -6.32 -16.65 2.55
CA ILE A 38 -7.57 -15.92 2.23
C ILE A 38 -7.44 -15.21 0.87
N THR A 39 -8.57 -15.01 0.19
CA THR A 39 -8.65 -14.33 -1.10
C THR A 39 -9.86 -13.41 -1.23
N TRP A 40 -9.67 -12.27 -1.90
CA TRP A 40 -10.74 -11.37 -2.33
C TRP A 40 -11.24 -11.64 -3.75
N ASN A 41 -10.74 -12.68 -4.44
CA ASN A 41 -11.29 -13.08 -5.73
C ASN A 41 -12.72 -13.61 -5.64
N SER A 42 -13.04 -14.19 -4.49
CA SER A 42 -14.40 -14.51 -4.06
C SER A 42 -14.61 -13.94 -2.67
N THR A 43 -15.82 -13.47 -2.38
CA THR A 43 -16.18 -12.88 -1.10
C THR A 43 -17.39 -13.58 -0.49
N ARG A 44 -17.58 -13.37 0.81
CA ARG A 44 -18.69 -13.91 1.60
C ARG A 44 -19.19 -12.89 2.60
N ASP A 45 -20.44 -13.02 2.99
CA ASP A 45 -21.06 -12.23 4.04
C ASP A 45 -21.14 -13.07 5.32
N LEU A 46 -20.69 -12.55 6.45
CA LEU A 46 -20.67 -13.28 7.72
C LEU A 46 -21.11 -12.39 8.87
N LEU A 47 -21.81 -13.00 9.84
CA LEU A 47 -22.04 -12.37 11.14
C LEU A 47 -20.69 -12.24 11.85
N ALA A 48 -20.36 -11.01 12.25
CA ALA A 48 -19.18 -10.69 13.03
C ALA A 48 -19.60 -10.10 14.38
N THR A 49 -18.89 -10.51 15.44
CA THR A 49 -19.17 -10.07 16.80
C THR A 49 -18.51 -8.72 17.05
N GLY A 50 -19.29 -7.73 17.44
CA GLY A 50 -18.78 -6.39 17.72
C GLY A 50 -17.95 -6.34 19.00
N LEU A 51 -16.87 -5.55 19.00
CA LEU A 51 -16.00 -5.31 20.15
C LEU A 51 -16.10 -3.83 20.59
N PHE A 52 -15.78 -3.55 21.86
CA PHE A 52 -15.73 -2.18 22.43
C PHE A 52 -17.02 -1.36 22.28
N GLY A 53 -18.17 -1.99 22.49
CA GLY A 53 -19.47 -1.32 22.34
C GLY A 53 -19.94 -1.19 20.89
N THR A 54 -19.18 -1.70 19.92
CA THR A 54 -19.69 -1.98 18.58
C THR A 54 -20.71 -3.11 18.68
N GLY A 55 -21.90 -2.95 18.09
CA GLY A 55 -22.90 -4.02 18.02
C GLY A 55 -22.59 -5.02 16.90
N ASP A 56 -23.05 -6.26 17.06
CA ASP A 56 -22.90 -7.32 16.05
C ASP A 56 -23.51 -6.91 14.70
N VAL A 57 -22.88 -7.33 13.60
CA VAL A 57 -23.34 -7.00 12.24
C VAL A 57 -22.99 -8.11 11.25
N ILE A 58 -23.74 -8.19 10.16
CA ILE A 58 -23.33 -8.95 8.98
C ILE A 58 -22.36 -8.08 8.18
N LEU A 59 -21.07 -8.40 8.24
CA LEU A 59 -20.06 -7.79 7.39
C LEU A 59 -20.14 -8.40 6.00
N LYS A 60 -20.25 -7.54 4.99
CA LYS A 60 -20.38 -7.96 3.59
C LYS A 60 -19.06 -7.90 2.85
N GLY A 61 -18.89 -8.80 1.88
CA GLY A 61 -17.72 -8.77 1.01
C GLY A 61 -16.40 -9.13 1.71
N LEU A 62 -16.44 -9.93 2.78
CA LEU A 62 -15.25 -10.45 3.45
C LEU A 62 -14.55 -11.48 2.55
N PRO A 63 -13.21 -11.65 2.66
CA PRO A 63 -12.52 -12.63 1.84
C PRO A 63 -12.93 -14.07 2.19
N THR A 64 -12.84 -14.92 1.18
CA THR A 64 -13.01 -16.37 1.30
C THR A 64 -11.67 -17.05 1.56
N ASN A 65 -11.69 -18.35 1.88
CA ASN A 65 -10.49 -19.09 2.25
C ASN A 65 -9.77 -19.66 1.01
N LEU A 66 -8.44 -19.60 1.01
CA LEU A 66 -7.57 -20.40 0.16
C LEU A 66 -7.16 -21.67 0.94
N VAL A 67 -7.20 -22.82 0.28
CA VAL A 67 -6.84 -24.12 0.85
C VAL A 67 -5.44 -24.51 0.40
N GLY A 68 -4.69 -25.19 1.26
CA GLY A 68 -3.42 -25.83 0.89
C GLY A 68 -2.17 -24.99 1.12
N SER A 69 -2.31 -23.78 1.67
CA SER A 69 -1.19 -22.92 2.07
C SER A 69 -0.12 -23.72 2.83
N LYS A 70 1.14 -23.56 2.42
CA LYS A 70 2.30 -24.23 3.00
C LYS A 70 3.07 -23.38 4.01
N ILE A 71 2.61 -22.15 4.28
CA ILE A 71 3.25 -21.29 5.27
C ILE A 71 3.19 -21.96 6.65
N SER A 72 4.34 -22.02 7.30
CA SER A 72 4.49 -22.40 8.70
C SER A 72 5.35 -21.35 9.39
N ALA A 73 4.80 -20.15 9.56
CA ALA A 73 5.50 -18.99 10.10
C ALA A 73 4.82 -18.45 11.36
N SER A 74 5.61 -18.04 12.35
CA SER A 74 5.08 -17.33 13.52
C SER A 74 4.80 -15.87 13.19
N GLU A 75 5.58 -15.29 12.28
CA GLU A 75 5.55 -13.87 11.97
C GLU A 75 5.49 -13.65 10.44
N GLY A 76 6.58 -13.20 9.85
CA GLY A 76 6.62 -12.67 8.50
C GLY A 76 6.41 -13.71 7.40
N CYS A 77 5.75 -13.25 6.37
CA CYS A 77 5.51 -13.93 5.11
C CYS A 77 5.28 -12.86 4.04
N PHE A 78 5.21 -13.25 2.77
CA PHE A 78 4.78 -12.39 1.69
C PHE A 78 4.05 -13.21 0.62
N SER A 79 3.20 -12.54 -0.14
CA SER A 79 2.42 -13.14 -1.23
C SER A 79 2.37 -12.16 -2.39
N LEU A 80 2.33 -12.68 -3.61
CA LEU A 80 2.18 -11.88 -4.82
C LEU A 80 1.12 -12.50 -5.71
N SER A 81 0.17 -11.69 -6.11
CA SER A 81 -0.77 -12.00 -7.19
C SER A 81 -0.42 -11.19 -8.42
N ASP A 82 -0.91 -11.62 -9.58
CA ASP A 82 -0.90 -10.81 -10.78
C ASP A 82 -1.95 -9.69 -10.68
N THR A 83 -2.01 -8.92 -11.75
CA THR A 83 -2.88 -7.75 -11.85
C THR A 83 -4.38 -8.08 -11.91
N ASP A 84 -4.73 -9.33 -12.18
CA ASP A 84 -6.09 -9.88 -12.20
C ASP A 84 -6.47 -10.60 -10.90
N GLY A 85 -5.51 -10.67 -9.97
CA GLY A 85 -5.65 -11.26 -8.66
C GLY A 85 -5.37 -12.75 -8.64
N ASN A 86 -4.85 -13.33 -9.70
CA ASN A 86 -4.42 -14.72 -9.65
C ASN A 86 -3.12 -14.79 -8.86
N LEU A 87 -3.06 -15.66 -7.86
CA LEU A 87 -1.84 -15.90 -7.12
C LEU A 87 -0.71 -16.31 -8.08
N LEU A 88 0.46 -15.69 -7.94
CA LEU A 88 1.68 -16.09 -8.64
C LEU A 88 2.51 -17.01 -7.74
N PHE A 89 2.91 -16.49 -6.58
CA PHE A 89 3.68 -17.21 -5.57
C PHE A 89 3.56 -16.57 -4.19
N TYR A 90 3.99 -17.30 -3.16
CA TYR A 90 4.05 -16.83 -1.78
C TYR A 90 5.24 -17.49 -1.05
N SER A 91 5.62 -16.94 0.10
CA SER A 91 6.79 -17.41 0.86
C SER A 91 6.73 -17.03 2.34
N ASP A 92 7.42 -17.82 3.16
CA ASP A 92 7.73 -17.56 4.57
C ASP A 92 9.14 -16.97 4.77
N GLY A 93 9.78 -16.52 3.68
CA GLY A 93 11.16 -16.02 3.67
C GLY A 93 12.23 -17.10 3.51
N ARG A 94 11.90 -18.39 3.68
CA ARG A 94 12.83 -19.53 3.50
C ARG A 94 12.52 -20.35 2.26
N THR A 95 11.25 -20.49 1.93
CA THR A 95 10.78 -21.28 0.79
C THR A 95 9.78 -20.48 -0.04
N VAL A 96 9.91 -20.51 -1.36
CA VAL A 96 8.94 -19.95 -2.30
C VAL A 96 8.07 -21.06 -2.87
N TRP A 97 6.74 -20.92 -2.72
CA TRP A 97 5.74 -21.80 -3.28
C TRP A 97 4.96 -21.09 -4.38
N ASN A 98 4.66 -21.81 -5.45
CA ASN A 98 3.83 -21.31 -6.54
C ASN A 98 2.33 -21.35 -6.17
N LYS A 99 1.50 -20.89 -7.11
CA LYS A 99 0.03 -20.88 -6.99
C LYS A 99 -0.63 -22.25 -6.75
N GLU A 100 0.06 -23.34 -7.05
CA GLU A 100 -0.43 -24.71 -6.83
C GLU A 100 -0.02 -25.27 -5.46
N ASN A 101 0.54 -24.43 -4.58
CA ASN A 101 1.11 -24.80 -3.29
C ASN A 101 2.28 -25.81 -3.39
N VAL A 102 2.98 -25.81 -4.53
CA VAL A 102 4.19 -26.61 -4.77
C VAL A 102 5.41 -25.71 -4.65
N GLN A 103 6.47 -26.21 -4.04
CA GLN A 103 7.74 -25.49 -3.96
C GLN A 103 8.26 -25.18 -5.38
N MET A 104 8.59 -23.92 -5.66
CA MET A 104 9.22 -23.53 -6.92
C MET A 104 10.59 -24.21 -7.07
N PRO A 105 11.05 -24.54 -8.29
CA PRO A 105 12.42 -24.97 -8.51
C PRO A 105 13.41 -23.97 -7.90
N GLN A 106 14.41 -24.49 -7.18
CA GLN A 106 15.38 -23.70 -6.40
C GLN A 106 14.77 -22.78 -5.33
N GLY A 107 13.47 -22.92 -5.02
CA GLY A 107 12.72 -22.03 -4.15
C GLY A 107 12.99 -22.17 -2.65
N SER A 108 13.66 -23.23 -2.18
CA SER A 108 13.99 -23.44 -0.76
C SER A 108 15.37 -22.91 -0.38
N GLY A 109 15.63 -22.71 0.92
CA GLY A 109 16.93 -22.27 1.42
C GLY A 109 17.23 -20.81 1.10
N LEU A 110 16.18 -19.98 1.01
CA LEU A 110 16.34 -18.52 1.07
C LEU A 110 16.80 -18.10 2.46
N LEU A 111 17.48 -16.95 2.55
CA LEU A 111 18.09 -16.46 3.80
C LEU A 111 17.13 -15.73 4.75
N GLY A 112 15.84 -15.70 4.46
CA GLY A 112 14.85 -15.17 5.40
C GLY A 112 14.58 -16.11 6.57
N ASP A 113 13.74 -15.68 7.50
CA ASP A 113 13.30 -16.52 8.61
C ASP A 113 11.82 -16.32 8.92
N ALA A 114 11.10 -17.41 9.12
CA ALA A 114 9.68 -17.44 9.44
C ALA A 114 9.34 -16.83 10.82
N SER A 115 10.35 -16.62 11.67
CA SER A 115 10.24 -15.86 12.93
C SER A 115 10.53 -14.37 12.78
N SER A 116 10.96 -13.88 11.61
CA SER A 116 11.20 -12.45 11.39
C SER A 116 9.90 -11.70 11.20
N ALA A 117 9.75 -10.53 11.83
CA ALA A 117 8.56 -9.69 11.70
C ALA A 117 8.14 -9.43 10.24
N GLN A 118 9.10 -9.10 9.38
CA GLN A 118 8.96 -9.02 7.92
C GLN A 118 10.00 -9.93 7.25
N ALA A 119 9.75 -11.25 7.26
CA ALA A 119 10.63 -12.29 6.70
C ALA A 119 11.12 -12.07 5.26
N GLY A 120 10.41 -11.24 4.51
CA GLY A 120 10.86 -10.73 3.24
C GLY A 120 9.81 -9.85 2.60
N ILE A 121 10.19 -9.30 1.46
CA ILE A 121 9.33 -8.50 0.60
C ILE A 121 9.64 -8.83 -0.84
N VAL A 122 8.60 -9.08 -1.63
CA VAL A 122 8.71 -9.19 -3.08
C VAL A 122 8.71 -7.80 -3.68
N LEU A 123 9.28 -7.57 -4.87
CA LEU A 123 9.10 -6.37 -5.70
C LEU A 123 9.34 -6.71 -7.18
N PRO A 124 8.79 -5.93 -8.14
CA PRO A 124 9.10 -6.13 -9.55
C PRO A 124 10.60 -5.98 -9.84
N TYR A 125 11.10 -6.75 -10.80
CA TYR A 125 12.45 -6.58 -11.30
C TYR A 125 12.50 -5.39 -12.26
N PRO A 126 13.35 -4.37 -12.03
CA PRO A 126 13.43 -3.21 -12.92
C PRO A 126 13.68 -3.61 -14.37
N GLY A 127 12.83 -3.14 -15.29
CA GLY A 127 12.93 -3.48 -16.72
C GLY A 127 12.40 -4.85 -17.13
N SER A 128 11.76 -5.61 -16.22
CA SER A 128 11.10 -6.88 -16.55
C SER A 128 9.69 -6.94 -15.98
N ILE A 129 8.76 -7.48 -16.76
CA ILE A 129 7.35 -7.67 -16.38
C ILE A 129 7.06 -9.06 -15.85
N THR A 130 8.00 -9.98 -16.02
CA THR A 130 7.85 -11.40 -15.69
C THR A 130 8.83 -11.85 -14.61
N LYS A 131 9.71 -10.96 -14.15
CA LYS A 131 10.68 -11.23 -13.09
C LYS A 131 10.38 -10.40 -11.85
N TYR A 132 10.66 -10.99 -10.71
CA TYR A 132 10.45 -10.38 -9.41
C TYR A 132 11.67 -10.58 -8.54
N ILE A 133 12.02 -9.57 -7.76
CA ILE A 133 13.02 -9.66 -6.72
C ILE A 133 12.32 -10.07 -5.43
N VAL A 134 12.85 -11.08 -4.76
CA VAL A 134 12.47 -11.51 -3.42
C VAL A 134 13.59 -11.10 -2.48
N ALA A 135 13.41 -10.00 -1.76
CA ALA A 135 14.35 -9.55 -0.73
C ALA A 135 13.97 -10.16 0.62
N THR A 136 14.92 -10.75 1.33
CA THR A 136 14.68 -11.45 2.59
C THR A 136 15.64 -10.98 3.67
N VAL A 137 15.18 -11.07 4.92
CA VAL A 137 15.96 -10.80 6.13
C VAL A 137 15.72 -11.90 7.15
N GLY A 138 16.76 -12.26 7.90
CA GLY A 138 16.69 -13.27 8.94
C GLY A 138 16.31 -12.70 10.31
N GLN A 139 16.18 -13.62 11.26
CA GLN A 139 15.78 -13.33 12.63
C GLN A 139 16.89 -12.69 13.47
N GLN A 140 16.52 -11.91 14.49
CA GLN A 140 17.36 -11.46 15.60
C GLN A 140 18.84 -11.17 15.27
N GLY A 141 19.09 -10.21 14.38
CA GLY A 141 20.46 -9.81 14.05
C GLY A 141 21.25 -10.86 13.27
N ALA A 142 20.60 -11.71 12.47
CA ALA A 142 21.25 -12.67 11.59
C ALA A 142 22.22 -12.02 10.58
N GLY A 143 22.08 -10.70 10.29
CA GLY A 143 23.01 -9.98 9.43
C GLY A 143 23.05 -10.54 8.01
N ASN A 144 21.93 -11.11 7.55
CA ASN A 144 21.88 -11.92 6.34
C ASN A 144 20.89 -11.42 5.30
N ALA A 145 20.60 -10.12 5.30
CA ALA A 145 19.81 -9.49 4.27
C ALA A 145 20.34 -9.87 2.88
N ALA A 146 19.45 -10.41 2.05
CA ALA A 146 19.78 -10.88 0.73
C ALA A 146 18.59 -10.70 -0.22
N TYR A 147 18.83 -10.87 -1.51
CA TYR A 147 17.76 -10.99 -2.48
C TYR A 147 17.96 -12.18 -3.40
N SER A 148 16.84 -12.64 -3.94
CA SER A 148 16.79 -13.63 -5.01
C SER A 148 15.92 -13.15 -6.16
N VAL A 149 16.10 -13.67 -7.37
CA VAL A 149 15.22 -13.36 -8.51
C VAL A 149 14.34 -14.55 -8.84
N VAL A 150 13.03 -14.31 -8.89
CA VAL A 150 12.02 -15.24 -9.41
C VAL A 150 11.75 -14.87 -10.87
N ASP A 151 11.79 -15.86 -11.77
CA ASP A 151 11.40 -15.72 -13.17
C ASP A 151 10.13 -16.52 -13.44
N MET A 152 9.09 -15.86 -13.96
CA MET A 152 7.80 -16.48 -14.28
C MET A 152 7.72 -17.01 -15.72
N THR A 153 8.79 -16.93 -16.52
CA THR A 153 8.80 -17.34 -17.94
C THR A 153 9.44 -18.71 -18.19
N THR A 154 10.45 -19.07 -17.42
CA THR A 154 11.27 -20.26 -17.66
C THR A 154 10.57 -21.56 -17.24
N ASN A 155 9.52 -21.45 -16.41
CA ASN A 155 8.63 -22.52 -16.01
C ASN A 155 7.18 -21.99 -16.00
N PRO A 156 6.15 -22.76 -16.42
CA PRO A 156 4.75 -22.32 -16.39
C PRO A 156 4.25 -21.81 -15.02
N LEU A 157 4.91 -22.22 -13.93
CA LEU A 157 4.61 -21.82 -12.55
C LEU A 157 5.74 -21.00 -11.91
N GLY A 158 6.72 -20.58 -12.72
CA GLY A 158 7.93 -19.84 -12.34
C GLY A 158 9.00 -20.65 -11.60
N GLU A 159 10.18 -20.06 -11.44
CA GLU A 159 11.29 -20.60 -10.67
C GLU A 159 12.13 -19.51 -9.98
N VAL A 160 12.88 -19.88 -8.93
CA VAL A 160 13.96 -19.03 -8.42
C VAL A 160 15.22 -19.26 -9.26
N MET A 161 15.77 -18.19 -9.84
CA MET A 161 16.95 -18.28 -10.69
C MET A 161 18.19 -18.62 -9.86
N ALA A 162 18.79 -19.79 -10.09
CA ALA A 162 19.96 -20.26 -9.33
C ALA A 162 21.14 -19.26 -9.32
N ALA A 163 21.40 -18.60 -10.46
CA ALA A 163 22.47 -17.62 -10.61
C ALA A 163 22.22 -16.32 -9.82
N TYR A 164 20.96 -16.05 -9.46
CA TYR A 164 20.54 -14.85 -8.73
C TYR A 164 19.84 -15.21 -7.43
N LYS A 165 20.32 -16.23 -6.72
CA LYS A 165 19.76 -16.67 -5.44
C LYS A 165 20.67 -16.25 -4.29
N ASN A 166 20.06 -15.71 -3.24
CA ASN A 166 20.74 -15.31 -1.99
C ASN A 166 21.91 -14.34 -2.20
N ILE A 167 21.80 -13.41 -3.16
CA ILE A 167 22.79 -12.34 -3.33
C ILE A 167 22.70 -11.42 -2.12
N ARG A 168 23.80 -11.28 -1.38
CA ARG A 168 23.85 -10.43 -0.18
C ARG A 168 23.74 -8.96 -0.52
N PHE A 169 22.96 -8.23 0.27
CA PHE A 169 23.05 -6.78 0.31
C PHE A 169 24.39 -6.39 0.96
N GLN A 170 25.18 -5.56 0.28
CA GLN A 170 26.52 -5.16 0.70
C GLN A 170 26.50 -3.78 1.36
N GLY A 171 27.55 -3.45 2.13
CA GLY A 171 27.74 -2.09 2.67
C GLY A 171 26.76 -1.66 3.77
N ALA A 172 25.98 -2.60 4.34
CA ALA A 172 25.09 -2.29 5.46
C ALA A 172 25.88 -1.75 6.66
N MET A 173 25.41 -0.65 7.25
CA MET A 173 25.84 -0.18 8.56
C MET A 173 24.94 -0.79 9.63
N GLY A 174 25.57 -1.36 10.66
CA GLY A 174 24.89 -2.14 11.68
C GLY A 174 24.41 -3.51 11.17
N THR A 175 24.04 -4.39 12.09
CA THR A 175 23.56 -5.73 11.72
C THR A 175 22.10 -5.66 11.29
N THR A 176 21.76 -6.03 10.07
CA THR A 176 20.36 -6.11 9.62
C THR A 176 19.60 -7.20 10.39
N SER A 177 18.33 -6.95 10.68
CA SER A 177 17.44 -7.85 11.44
C SER A 177 16.08 -8.02 10.75
N GLU A 178 15.07 -8.40 11.52
CA GLU A 178 13.73 -8.88 11.16
C GLU A 178 12.83 -7.93 10.36
N THR A 179 13.32 -6.78 9.91
CA THR A 179 12.53 -5.69 9.35
C THR A 179 13.06 -5.33 7.97
N ILE A 180 12.17 -5.30 6.97
CA ILE A 180 12.50 -4.88 5.60
C ILE A 180 11.28 -4.25 4.94
N THR A 181 11.50 -3.24 4.13
CA THR A 181 10.47 -2.66 3.27
C THR A 181 11.04 -2.31 1.91
N SER A 182 10.16 -1.94 0.98
CA SER A 182 10.57 -1.37 -0.29
C SER A 182 9.56 -0.33 -0.79
N ILE A 183 10.05 0.55 -1.65
CA ILE A 183 9.27 1.62 -2.26
C ILE A 183 9.88 1.93 -3.62
N ARG A 184 9.04 2.35 -4.57
CA ARG A 184 9.50 2.73 -5.90
C ARG A 184 10.34 4.00 -5.86
N HIS A 185 11.43 4.01 -6.61
CA HIS A 185 12.27 5.18 -6.82
C HIS A 185 11.51 6.26 -7.64
N SER A 186 11.84 7.54 -7.46
CA SER A 186 11.18 8.65 -8.16
C SER A 186 11.34 8.62 -9.69
N ASN A 187 12.40 7.97 -10.18
CA ASN A 187 12.63 7.65 -11.60
C ASN A 187 11.64 6.63 -12.18
N ARG A 188 10.76 6.07 -11.36
CA ARG A 188 9.67 5.18 -11.77
C ARG A 188 10.11 3.84 -12.37
N ARG A 189 11.38 3.50 -12.34
CA ARG A 189 11.88 2.21 -12.87
C ARG A 189 12.44 1.35 -11.75
N ASP A 190 13.21 1.98 -10.89
CA ASP A 190 13.99 1.32 -9.86
C ASP A 190 13.24 1.32 -8.54
N TYR A 191 13.81 0.63 -7.55
CA TYR A 191 13.21 0.49 -6.23
C TYR A 191 14.25 0.69 -5.14
N TRP A 192 13.83 1.31 -4.05
CA TRP A 192 14.57 1.25 -2.80
C TRP A 192 14.16 0.01 -2.02
N VAL A 193 15.13 -0.75 -1.52
CA VAL A 193 14.94 -1.75 -0.46
C VAL A 193 15.58 -1.19 0.80
N ILE A 194 14.82 -1.12 1.89
CA ILE A 194 15.25 -0.49 3.13
C ILE A 194 15.20 -1.50 4.28
N ALA A 195 16.29 -1.63 5.02
CA ALA A 195 16.33 -2.41 6.25
C ALA A 195 17.06 -1.64 7.37
N PRO A 196 16.53 -1.64 8.61
CA PRO A 196 17.23 -1.12 9.76
C PRO A 196 18.50 -1.92 10.07
N GLY A 197 19.58 -1.21 10.38
CA GLY A 197 20.82 -1.73 10.91
C GLY A 197 20.93 -1.45 12.40
N VAL A 198 21.10 -2.52 13.18
CA VAL A 198 21.23 -2.47 14.63
C VAL A 198 22.55 -1.78 15.03
N GLY A 199 22.51 -0.87 16.00
CA GLY A 199 23.69 -0.14 16.45
C GLY A 199 23.38 0.93 17.51
N SER A 200 24.42 1.65 17.94
CA SER A 200 24.34 2.86 18.75
C SER A 200 25.31 3.91 18.17
N PRO A 201 24.87 4.78 17.25
CA PRO A 201 23.49 4.94 16.78
C PRO A 201 23.03 3.78 15.88
N ALA A 202 21.71 3.64 15.70
CA ALA A 202 21.13 2.72 14.72
C ALA A 202 21.13 3.35 13.31
N TYR A 203 20.85 2.56 12.28
CA TYR A 203 20.91 3.02 10.88
C TYR A 203 19.68 2.56 10.10
N LEU A 204 19.29 3.33 9.09
CA LEU A 204 18.43 2.87 7.99
C LEU A 204 19.31 2.73 6.75
N ASN A 205 19.37 1.54 6.18
CA ASN A 205 20.15 1.23 4.99
C ASN A 205 19.21 1.11 3.79
N ALA A 206 19.34 1.99 2.80
CA ALA A 206 18.54 1.98 1.58
C ALA A 206 19.38 1.58 0.36
N TRP A 207 19.14 0.39 -0.18
CA TRP A 207 19.77 -0.09 -1.42
C TRP A 207 18.91 0.24 -2.63
N LEU A 208 19.52 0.86 -3.65
CA LEU A 208 18.88 1.03 -4.94
C LEU A 208 18.93 -0.29 -5.72
N MET A 209 17.76 -0.82 -6.05
CA MET A 209 17.57 -1.99 -6.91
C MET A 209 17.34 -1.53 -8.34
N THR A 210 18.22 -1.99 -9.24
CA THR A 210 18.17 -1.72 -10.68
C THR A 210 18.09 -3.03 -11.47
N ASP A 211 18.10 -2.96 -12.80
CA ASP A 211 18.14 -4.12 -13.71
C ASP A 211 19.48 -4.86 -13.71
N VAL A 212 20.50 -4.32 -13.04
CA VAL A 212 21.78 -5.03 -12.82
C VAL A 212 21.91 -5.55 -11.38
N GLY A 213 20.86 -5.37 -10.56
CA GLY A 213 20.82 -5.79 -9.15
C GLY A 213 20.91 -4.63 -8.16
N ALA A 214 21.21 -4.99 -6.90
CA ALA A 214 21.37 -4.03 -5.81
C ALA A 214 22.66 -3.22 -5.94
N ALA A 215 22.59 -1.92 -5.63
CA ALA A 215 23.78 -1.09 -5.44
C ALA A 215 24.69 -1.67 -4.34
N ALA A 216 26.00 -1.63 -4.57
CA ALA A 216 26.98 -2.19 -3.63
C ALA A 216 27.09 -1.41 -2.31
N GLN A 217 26.75 -0.11 -2.33
CA GLN A 217 26.71 0.75 -1.14
C GLN A 217 25.29 1.29 -0.96
N PRO A 218 24.66 1.10 0.20
CA PRO A 218 23.39 1.72 0.50
C PRO A 218 23.56 3.21 0.79
N VAL A 219 22.47 3.94 0.65
CA VAL A 219 22.32 5.25 1.27
C VAL A 219 22.01 4.99 2.74
N ILE A 220 22.86 5.54 3.62
CA ILE A 220 22.80 5.31 5.06
C ILE A 220 22.23 6.55 5.74
N SER A 221 21.21 6.36 6.58
CA SER A 221 20.67 7.42 7.42
C SER A 221 20.79 7.02 8.88
N GLU A 222 21.41 7.87 9.69
CA GLU A 222 21.58 7.64 11.11
C GLU A 222 20.25 7.86 11.85
N VAL A 223 19.80 6.85 12.58
CA VAL A 223 18.66 6.94 13.50
C VAL A 223 19.21 7.28 14.88
N PRO A 224 18.80 8.42 15.49
CA PRO A 224 19.31 8.78 16.80
C PRO A 224 19.00 7.70 17.84
N GLY A 225 19.93 7.45 18.74
CA GLY A 225 19.77 6.46 19.81
C GLY A 225 20.11 5.02 19.42
N ALA A 226 20.08 4.13 20.41
CA ALA A 226 20.47 2.73 20.23
C ALA A 226 19.25 1.86 19.89
N VAL A 227 19.43 0.97 18.92
CA VAL A 227 18.54 -0.17 18.69
C VAL A 227 19.38 -1.44 18.80
N THR A 228 18.93 -2.41 19.59
CA THR A 228 19.61 -3.71 19.78
C THR A 228 19.04 -4.80 18.85
N SER A 229 19.74 -5.93 18.71
CA SER A 229 19.33 -7.01 17.80
C SER A 229 18.01 -7.66 18.20
N LEU A 230 17.70 -7.70 19.50
CA LEU A 230 16.40 -8.10 20.04
C LEU A 230 15.31 -7.05 19.79
N SER A 231 15.71 -5.82 19.45
CA SER A 231 14.84 -4.64 19.34
C SER A 231 14.52 -4.22 17.92
N ALA A 232 15.33 -4.59 16.93
CA ALA A 232 15.05 -4.36 15.52
C ALA A 232 14.06 -5.39 14.93
N GLY A 233 12.99 -5.65 15.68
CA GLY A 233 11.81 -6.38 15.22
C GLY A 233 10.63 -5.43 15.07
N GLY A 234 9.57 -5.89 14.41
CA GLY A 234 8.41 -5.07 14.06
C GLY A 234 8.43 -4.62 12.60
N TYR A 235 7.50 -3.75 12.23
CA TYR A 235 7.23 -3.41 10.84
C TYR A 235 7.81 -2.04 10.51
N LEU A 236 8.47 -1.96 9.35
CA LEU A 236 8.82 -0.72 8.69
C LEU A 236 7.92 -0.56 7.46
N LYS A 237 7.25 0.58 7.36
CA LYS A 237 6.50 0.97 6.17
C LYS A 237 6.87 2.38 5.75
N ILE A 238 6.77 2.61 4.45
CA ILE A 238 6.84 3.93 3.84
C ILE A 238 5.44 4.29 3.38
N THR A 239 5.05 5.55 3.60
CA THR A 239 3.76 6.05 3.14
C THR A 239 3.62 5.83 1.63
N PRO A 240 2.41 5.58 1.14
CA PRO A 240 2.25 5.30 -0.27
C PRO A 240 2.65 6.45 -1.22
N ASP A 241 2.75 7.69 -0.73
CA ASP A 241 3.28 8.82 -1.51
C ASP A 241 4.83 8.85 -1.55
N GLY A 242 5.49 7.95 -0.83
CA GLY A 242 6.95 7.80 -0.80
C GLY A 242 7.66 8.91 -0.04
N LYS A 243 6.98 9.58 0.91
CA LYS A 243 7.52 10.77 1.60
C LYS A 243 7.83 10.58 3.07
N THR A 244 7.26 9.57 3.73
CA THR A 244 7.43 9.39 5.17
C THR A 244 7.64 7.92 5.47
N PHE A 245 8.60 7.61 6.33
CA PHE A 245 8.78 6.26 6.86
C PHE A 245 8.28 6.19 8.30
N VAL A 246 7.79 5.02 8.71
CA VAL A 246 7.40 4.71 10.09
C VAL A 246 7.87 3.30 10.41
N TRP A 247 8.58 3.17 11.53
CA TRP A 247 9.13 1.93 12.04
C TRP A 247 8.71 1.71 13.49
N GLY A 248 7.94 0.65 13.73
CA GLY A 248 7.70 0.14 15.07
C GLY A 248 8.84 -0.77 15.50
N SER A 249 9.77 -0.26 16.32
CA SER A 249 10.90 -1.02 16.83
C SER A 249 10.53 -1.72 18.15
N ASN A 250 10.01 -2.94 18.02
CA ASN A 250 9.46 -3.82 19.05
C ASN A 250 10.06 -3.61 20.45
N THR A 251 11.13 -4.33 20.82
CA THR A 251 11.61 -4.29 22.22
C THR A 251 12.41 -3.04 22.58
N SER A 252 12.78 -2.17 21.61
CA SER A 252 13.35 -0.86 21.97
C SER A 252 12.26 0.06 22.55
N GLY A 253 10.99 -0.27 22.30
CA GLY A 253 9.86 0.56 22.70
C GLY A 253 9.85 1.89 21.97
N LYS A 254 10.39 1.95 20.74
CA LYS A 254 10.47 3.18 19.94
C LYS A 254 9.62 3.08 18.70
N LEU A 255 8.76 4.07 18.51
CA LEU A 255 8.18 4.40 17.21
C LEU A 255 9.09 5.43 16.55
N VAL A 256 9.80 5.02 15.49
CA VAL A 256 10.74 5.87 14.74
C VAL A 256 10.06 6.30 13.45
N PHE A 257 10.11 7.58 13.11
CA PHE A 257 9.51 8.09 11.88
C PHE A 257 10.22 9.36 11.41
N GLY A 258 10.03 9.72 10.15
CA GLY A 258 10.65 10.90 9.55
C GLY A 258 10.40 10.96 8.06
N ASP A 259 11.03 11.91 7.40
CA ASP A 259 10.90 12.10 5.97
C ASP A 259 11.74 11.07 5.22
N PHE A 260 11.21 10.55 4.12
CA PHE A 260 11.92 9.70 3.17
C PHE A 260 11.96 10.39 1.81
N ASN A 261 13.15 10.51 1.24
CA ASN A 261 13.33 11.03 -0.10
C ASN A 261 13.43 9.87 -1.10
N ASN A 262 12.35 9.57 -1.82
CA ASN A 262 12.34 8.49 -2.81
C ASN A 262 13.21 8.73 -4.06
N THR A 263 13.85 9.90 -4.19
CA THR A 263 14.86 10.18 -5.22
C THR A 263 16.27 9.85 -4.74
N THR A 264 16.57 10.04 -3.46
CA THR A 264 17.92 9.84 -2.93
C THR A 264 18.05 8.63 -2.02
N GLY A 265 16.95 8.06 -1.54
CA GLY A 265 16.94 6.98 -0.54
C GLY A 265 17.19 7.45 0.89
N GLU A 266 17.37 8.76 1.11
CA GLU A 266 17.73 9.33 2.40
C GLU A 266 16.52 9.46 3.34
N CYS A 267 16.71 9.09 4.60
CA CYS A 267 15.78 9.36 5.70
C CYS A 267 16.27 10.57 6.49
N THR A 268 15.44 11.61 6.64
CA THR A 268 15.78 12.85 7.35
C THR A 268 14.70 13.22 8.35
N ASN A 269 14.95 14.26 9.16
CA ASN A 269 14.02 14.74 10.18
C ASN A 269 13.51 13.61 11.10
N ILE A 270 14.42 12.70 11.46
CA ILE A 270 14.08 11.47 12.19
C ILE A 270 13.70 11.83 13.63
N ARG A 271 12.51 11.37 14.03
CA ARG A 271 11.93 11.56 15.35
C ARG A 271 11.59 10.21 15.97
N MET A 272 11.48 10.19 17.29
CA MET A 272 11.15 9.00 18.05
C MET A 272 10.17 9.29 19.17
N ILE A 273 9.23 8.37 19.39
CA ILE A 273 8.34 8.35 20.55
C ILE A 273 8.54 7.04 21.29
N SER A 274 8.60 7.12 22.62
CA SER A 274 8.60 5.93 23.47
C SER A 274 7.19 5.39 23.68
N MET A 275 6.99 4.11 23.42
CA MET A 275 5.72 3.41 23.65
C MET A 275 5.91 1.91 23.91
N GLY A 276 4.87 1.26 24.41
CA GLY A 276 4.90 -0.16 24.79
C GLY A 276 4.99 -1.09 23.58
N ASN A 277 6.20 -1.51 23.23
CA ASN A 277 6.49 -2.50 22.20
C ASN A 277 5.75 -2.31 20.87
N PRO A 278 5.98 -1.20 20.15
CA PRO A 278 5.36 -0.99 18.84
C PRO A 278 5.83 -2.06 17.86
N TYR A 279 4.90 -2.67 17.14
CA TYR A 279 5.20 -3.80 16.26
C TYR A 279 4.62 -3.60 14.86
N GLY A 280 3.33 -3.85 14.64
CA GLY A 280 2.70 -3.66 13.34
C GLY A 280 2.52 -2.18 13.04
N VAL A 281 2.69 -1.79 11.78
CA VAL A 281 2.51 -0.42 11.30
C VAL A 281 1.56 -0.48 10.10
N GLU A 282 0.52 0.33 10.11
CA GLU A 282 -0.36 0.51 8.95
C GLU A 282 -0.96 1.91 8.87
N PHE A 283 -1.21 2.39 7.65
CA PHE A 283 -1.86 3.67 7.40
C PHE A 283 -3.30 3.48 6.96
N SER A 284 -4.19 4.41 7.33
CA SER A 284 -5.47 4.52 6.63
C SER A 284 -5.25 4.88 5.15
N VAL A 285 -6.22 4.61 4.29
CA VAL A 285 -6.12 4.88 2.84
C VAL A 285 -5.85 6.36 2.58
N SER A 286 -6.51 7.24 3.33
CA SER A 286 -6.34 8.70 3.24
C SER A 286 -5.04 9.21 3.88
N MET A 287 -4.31 8.37 4.60
CA MET A 287 -3.17 8.74 5.46
C MET A 287 -3.54 9.77 6.55
N ASN A 288 -4.80 9.84 6.96
CA ASN A 288 -5.19 10.64 8.13
C ASN A 288 -4.83 9.95 9.44
N TYR A 289 -4.85 8.61 9.47
CA TYR A 289 -4.59 7.84 10.68
C TYR A 289 -3.43 6.85 10.50
N LEU A 290 -2.67 6.69 11.59
CA LEU A 290 -1.58 5.73 11.71
C LEU A 290 -1.93 4.71 12.81
N TYR A 291 -1.87 3.43 12.46
CA TYR A 291 -2.23 2.30 13.31
C TYR A 291 -0.98 1.54 13.71
N ILE A 292 -0.81 1.37 15.03
CA ILE A 292 0.34 0.69 15.62
C ILE A 292 -0.15 -0.49 16.47
N GLY A 293 0.27 -1.70 16.11
CA GLY A 293 0.09 -2.88 16.95
C GLY A 293 1.05 -2.84 18.13
N THR A 294 0.57 -3.11 19.34
CA THR A 294 1.36 -3.08 20.58
C THR A 294 1.07 -4.29 21.47
N VAL A 295 1.85 -4.45 22.55
CA VAL A 295 1.59 -5.51 23.55
C VAL A 295 0.29 -5.31 24.33
N THR A 296 -0.22 -4.08 24.42
CA THR A 296 -1.45 -3.75 25.15
C THR A 296 -2.69 -3.64 24.26
N GLY A 297 -2.52 -3.68 22.93
CA GLY A 297 -3.61 -3.53 21.98
C GLY A 297 -3.21 -2.71 20.75
N LEU A 298 -4.15 -2.00 20.18
CA LEU A 298 -3.97 -1.13 19.02
C LEU A 298 -3.86 0.33 19.47
N ALA A 299 -2.81 1.02 19.05
CA ALA A 299 -2.67 2.47 19.21
C ALA A 299 -2.95 3.17 17.87
N VAL A 300 -3.74 4.24 17.90
CA VAL A 300 -4.18 4.98 16.71
C VAL A 300 -3.85 6.45 16.87
N PHE A 301 -3.01 6.97 15.99
CA PHE A 301 -2.65 8.38 15.94
C PHE A 301 -3.41 9.09 14.83
N ASP A 302 -3.80 10.34 15.07
CA ASP A 302 -3.92 11.31 13.98
C ASP A 302 -2.52 11.53 13.41
N PHE A 303 -2.31 11.02 12.19
CA PHE A 303 -0.99 11.00 11.57
C PHE A 303 -0.52 12.40 11.17
N LYS A 304 -1.45 13.28 10.76
CA LYS A 304 -1.12 14.67 10.40
C LYS A 304 -0.71 15.46 11.64
N ALA A 305 -1.45 15.31 12.73
CA ALA A 305 -1.09 15.94 14.00
C ALA A 305 0.27 15.43 14.51
N LEU A 306 0.54 14.12 14.38
CA LEU A 306 1.81 13.51 14.76
C LEU A 306 3.01 14.12 14.02
N LEU A 307 2.88 14.26 12.69
CA LEU A 307 3.94 14.83 11.85
C LEU A 307 4.11 16.35 12.06
N ALA A 308 3.03 17.08 12.29
CA ALA A 308 3.05 18.53 12.44
C ALA A 308 3.52 19.00 13.83
N ALA A 309 3.44 18.14 14.86
CA ALA A 309 3.79 18.50 16.22
C ALA A 309 5.28 18.88 16.36
N ALA A 310 5.57 19.99 17.05
CA ALA A 310 6.94 20.35 17.41
C ALA A 310 7.55 19.33 18.39
N ASP A 311 6.74 18.86 19.34
CA ASP A 311 7.06 17.78 20.26
C ASP A 311 6.07 16.62 20.04
N PRO A 312 6.48 15.56 19.33
CA PRO A 312 5.58 14.47 18.96
C PRO A 312 5.16 13.60 20.17
N THR A 313 5.84 13.72 21.32
CA THR A 313 5.47 12.98 22.54
C THR A 313 4.16 13.46 23.17
N LYS A 314 3.71 14.67 22.80
CA LYS A 314 2.44 15.26 23.25
C LYS A 314 1.24 14.84 22.42
N VAL A 315 1.45 14.19 21.27
CA VAL A 315 0.38 13.64 20.46
C VAL A 315 0.05 12.25 21.02
N LEU A 316 -1.01 12.16 21.80
CA LEU A 316 -1.40 10.90 22.45
C LEU A 316 -2.25 10.05 21.50
N PRO A 317 -1.96 8.74 21.34
CA PRO A 317 -2.80 7.87 20.55
C PRO A 317 -4.08 7.50 21.30
N LYS A 318 -5.14 7.18 20.55
CA LYS A 318 -6.26 6.41 21.07
C LYS A 318 -5.86 4.94 21.18
N THR A 319 -6.28 4.26 22.25
CA THR A 319 -5.89 2.87 22.52
C THR A 319 -7.10 1.95 22.57
N TYR A 320 -7.02 0.80 21.89
CA TYR A 320 -8.07 -0.22 21.84
C TYR A 320 -7.50 -1.58 22.27
N VAL A 321 -8.01 -2.16 23.37
CA VAL A 321 -7.49 -3.42 23.96
C VAL A 321 -8.15 -4.65 23.32
N ILE A 322 -7.61 -5.15 22.21
CA ILE A 322 -8.24 -6.21 21.41
C ILE A 322 -7.97 -7.58 22.03
N GLY A 323 -9.01 -8.26 22.50
CA GLY A 323 -8.97 -9.68 22.90
C GLY A 323 -8.01 -10.02 24.04
N GLY A 324 -7.65 -9.06 24.90
CA GLY A 324 -6.75 -9.27 26.06
C GLY A 324 -5.35 -9.77 25.71
N SER A 325 -4.93 -9.65 24.45
CA SER A 325 -3.65 -10.17 23.95
C SER A 325 -2.94 -9.13 23.07
N SER A 326 -1.65 -9.38 22.80
CA SER A 326 -0.82 -8.47 21.99
C SER A 326 -1.33 -8.39 20.55
N VAL A 327 -1.59 -7.17 20.08
CA VAL A 327 -1.80 -6.88 18.66
C VAL A 327 -0.44 -6.76 18.00
N ARG A 328 -0.13 -7.65 17.07
CA ARG A 328 1.13 -7.64 16.32
C ARG A 328 0.90 -7.02 14.95
N ALA A 329 0.74 -7.82 13.91
CA ALA A 329 0.44 -7.29 12.59
C ALA A 329 -0.93 -6.61 12.54
N VAL A 330 -0.98 -5.50 11.83
CA VAL A 330 -2.19 -4.85 11.33
C VAL A 330 -1.92 -4.56 9.86
N GLN A 331 -2.85 -4.93 8.99
CA GLN A 331 -2.66 -4.82 7.54
C GLN A 331 -3.96 -4.39 6.87
N LEU A 332 -3.87 -3.40 5.99
CA LEU A 332 -4.96 -2.95 5.14
C LEU A 332 -5.20 -3.98 4.02
N GLY A 333 -6.44 -4.45 3.91
CA GLY A 333 -6.92 -5.31 2.84
C GLY A 333 -7.36 -4.50 1.60
N PRO A 334 -7.48 -5.16 0.43
CA PRO A 334 -7.96 -4.52 -0.80
C PRO A 334 -9.42 -4.06 -0.75
N ASP A 335 -10.18 -4.47 0.27
CA ASP A 335 -11.54 -4.01 0.53
C ASP A 335 -11.62 -2.74 1.39
N GLY A 336 -10.48 -2.13 1.70
CA GLY A 336 -10.39 -0.90 2.51
C GLY A 336 -10.52 -1.14 4.02
N ARG A 337 -10.65 -2.39 4.45
CA ARG A 337 -10.68 -2.77 5.88
C ARG A 337 -9.28 -3.10 6.38
N MET A 338 -9.05 -2.99 7.69
CA MET A 338 -7.83 -3.53 8.29
C MET A 338 -8.10 -4.85 8.99
N TYR A 339 -7.11 -5.74 8.91
CA TYR A 339 -7.16 -7.07 9.47
C TYR A 339 -6.04 -7.25 10.49
N ILE A 340 -6.38 -7.91 11.59
CA ILE A 340 -5.47 -8.24 12.68
C ILE A 340 -5.60 -9.73 12.97
N PRO A 341 -4.50 -10.51 12.99
CA PRO A 341 -4.58 -11.92 13.28
C PRO A 341 -4.88 -12.16 14.76
N ALA A 342 -5.90 -12.96 15.06
CA ALA A 342 -6.13 -13.43 16.41
C ALA A 342 -5.21 -14.63 16.68
N ARG A 343 -4.12 -14.37 17.41
CA ARG A 343 -3.03 -15.34 17.64
C ARG A 343 -3.54 -16.70 18.12
N SER A 344 -2.97 -17.77 17.56
CA SER A 344 -3.29 -19.16 17.92
C SER A 344 -4.77 -19.52 17.75
N SER A 345 -5.49 -18.81 16.88
CA SER A 345 -6.89 -19.05 16.59
C SER A 345 -7.12 -19.18 15.08
N LYS A 346 -8.31 -19.64 14.68
CA LYS A 346 -8.73 -19.65 13.27
C LYS A 346 -9.60 -18.44 12.92
N SER A 347 -9.31 -17.29 13.52
CA SER A 347 -10.08 -16.06 13.32
C SER A 347 -9.19 -14.84 13.08
N LEU A 348 -9.81 -13.78 12.55
CA LEU A 348 -9.23 -12.45 12.42
C LEU A 348 -10.11 -11.43 13.13
N THR A 349 -9.50 -10.38 13.64
CA THR A 349 -10.20 -9.15 14.02
C THR A 349 -10.19 -8.19 12.83
N VAL A 350 -11.30 -7.50 12.60
CA VAL A 350 -11.50 -6.57 11.48
C VAL A 350 -11.81 -5.18 12.03
N ILE A 351 -11.13 -4.18 11.47
CA ILE A 351 -11.51 -2.77 11.59
C ILE A 351 -12.23 -2.43 10.28
N ASP A 352 -13.54 -2.21 10.36
CA ASP A 352 -14.40 -2.11 9.18
C ASP A 352 -14.18 -0.81 8.39
N ASN A 353 -13.91 0.30 9.08
CA ASN A 353 -13.55 1.57 8.43
C ASN A 353 -12.35 2.23 9.12
N PRO A 354 -11.13 2.05 8.59
CA PRO A 354 -9.93 2.71 9.10
C PRO A 354 -9.86 4.23 8.86
N GLU A 355 -10.88 4.83 8.24
CA GLU A 355 -11.00 6.29 8.14
C GLU A 355 -11.74 6.90 9.33
N GLU A 356 -12.31 6.08 10.21
CA GLU A 356 -13.00 6.50 11.44
C GLU A 356 -12.10 6.33 12.66
N GLY A 357 -10.82 6.71 12.57
CA GLY A 357 -9.81 6.53 13.63
C GLY A 357 -10.24 6.96 15.04
N ASP A 358 -11.19 7.88 15.13
CA ASP A 358 -11.78 8.35 16.39
C ASP A 358 -12.85 7.44 17.00
N ASN A 359 -13.56 6.66 16.19
CA ASN A 359 -14.72 5.84 16.54
C ASN A 359 -14.73 4.53 15.73
N LEU A 360 -13.68 3.73 15.90
CA LEU A 360 -13.52 2.49 15.15
C LEU A 360 -14.63 1.48 15.45
N ARG A 361 -15.22 0.95 14.37
CA ARG A 361 -16.02 -0.28 14.44
C ARG A 361 -15.09 -1.47 14.30
N ILE A 362 -14.95 -2.22 15.39
CA ILE A 362 -14.03 -3.36 15.48
C ILE A 362 -14.86 -4.62 15.69
N TYR A 363 -14.58 -5.65 14.90
CA TYR A 363 -15.32 -6.91 14.89
C TYR A 363 -14.38 -8.11 15.00
N GLN A 364 -14.79 -9.12 15.77
CA GLN A 364 -14.19 -10.45 15.72
C GLN A 364 -14.94 -11.31 14.70
N LEU A 365 -14.22 -11.93 13.77
CA LEU A 365 -14.80 -12.89 12.83
C LEU A 365 -15.07 -14.25 13.51
N PRO A 366 -15.92 -15.11 12.93
CA PRO A 366 -16.18 -16.45 13.47
C PRO A 366 -14.91 -17.25 13.78
N ALA A 367 -14.99 -18.12 14.78
CA ALA A 367 -13.84 -18.90 15.27
C ALA A 367 -13.32 -19.94 14.27
N ASP A 368 -14.04 -20.17 13.17
CA ASP A 368 -13.73 -21.06 12.04
C ASP A 368 -13.55 -20.26 10.73
N PHE A 369 -13.35 -18.94 10.81
CA PHE A 369 -13.17 -18.10 9.64
C PHE A 369 -12.01 -18.59 8.77
N LEU A 370 -10.88 -18.99 9.37
CA LEU A 370 -9.67 -19.49 8.69
C LEU A 370 -9.63 -21.03 8.64
N THR A 371 -8.97 -21.57 7.62
CA THR A 371 -8.67 -23.01 7.51
C THR A 371 -7.50 -23.42 8.41
N GLY A 372 -6.49 -22.57 8.50
CA GLY A 372 -5.32 -22.71 9.36
C GLY A 372 -5.40 -21.87 10.63
N THR A 373 -4.29 -21.81 11.37
CA THR A 373 -4.16 -21.04 12.61
C THR A 373 -3.39 -19.74 12.36
N ALA A 374 -4.02 -18.60 12.64
CA ALA A 374 -3.37 -17.29 12.59
C ALA A 374 -2.30 -17.17 13.68
N GLN A 375 -1.18 -16.52 13.34
CA GLN A 375 -0.08 -16.26 14.26
C GLN A 375 0.08 -14.75 14.47
N PHE A 376 1.30 -14.21 14.51
CA PHE A 376 1.52 -12.78 14.75
C PHE A 376 1.55 -11.94 13.48
N GLY A 377 1.97 -12.52 12.36
CA GLY A 377 2.23 -11.78 11.12
C GLY A 377 1.13 -11.91 10.08
N LEU A 378 1.11 -10.92 9.19
CA LEU A 378 0.38 -10.91 7.93
C LEU A 378 1.39 -10.68 6.79
N PRO A 379 1.02 -10.94 5.53
CA PRO A 379 1.96 -10.80 4.43
C PRO A 379 2.49 -9.38 4.28
N SER A 380 3.81 -9.25 4.08
CA SER A 380 4.45 -7.99 3.73
C SER A 380 4.22 -7.66 2.26
N PHE A 381 3.77 -6.44 2.00
CA PHE A 381 3.62 -5.87 0.67
C PHE A 381 4.41 -4.57 0.62
N ALA A 382 5.04 -4.30 -0.51
CA ALA A 382 5.70 -3.01 -0.63
C ALA A 382 4.71 -1.91 -0.99
N ALA A 383 5.10 -0.70 -0.61
CA ALA A 383 4.32 0.47 -0.91
C ALA A 383 4.43 0.82 -2.40
N SER A 384 3.28 1.14 -3.00
CA SER A 384 3.14 1.92 -4.24
C SER A 384 3.93 1.44 -5.47
N TRP A 385 3.63 0.24 -5.95
CA TRP A 385 4.15 -0.18 -7.26
C TRP A 385 3.36 0.36 -8.46
N PHE A 386 2.08 0.73 -8.30
CA PHE A 386 1.27 1.29 -9.40
C PHE A 386 0.42 2.48 -8.95
N ARG A 387 0.64 3.64 -9.58
CA ARG A 387 -0.17 4.84 -9.36
C ARG A 387 -0.24 5.68 -10.64
N VAL A 388 -1.41 6.22 -10.95
CA VAL A 388 -1.48 7.47 -11.70
C VAL A 388 -1.14 8.57 -10.69
N ALA A 389 -0.51 9.65 -11.12
CA ALA A 389 -0.31 10.83 -10.28
C ALA A 389 -0.84 12.06 -11.01
N ILE A 390 -1.43 13.01 -10.27
CA ILE A 390 -1.81 14.33 -10.79
C ILE A 390 -0.92 15.36 -10.10
N ASP A 391 -0.36 16.28 -10.87
CA ASP A 391 0.41 17.42 -10.39
C ASP A 391 -0.11 18.71 -11.05
N GLY A 392 -0.07 19.84 -10.36
CA GLY A 392 -0.64 21.10 -10.87
C GLY A 392 -1.02 22.09 -9.78
N ASN A 393 -1.55 23.25 -10.18
CA ASN A 393 -1.90 24.33 -9.26
C ASN A 393 -3.08 23.95 -8.35
N LYS A 394 -2.85 23.87 -7.03
CA LYS A 394 -3.89 23.54 -6.03
C LYS A 394 -4.78 24.72 -5.64
N THR A 395 -4.41 25.95 -6.04
CA THR A 395 -5.15 27.19 -5.75
C THR A 395 -5.22 28.07 -7.00
N PRO A 396 -5.88 27.61 -8.06
CA PRO A 396 -5.98 28.35 -9.31
C PRO A 396 -6.81 29.62 -9.15
N CYS A 397 -6.59 30.56 -10.06
CA CYS A 397 -7.41 31.74 -10.18
C CYS A 397 -8.77 31.39 -10.77
N ILE A 398 -9.86 31.88 -10.15
CA ILE A 398 -11.17 31.90 -10.79
C ILE A 398 -11.06 32.70 -12.09
N ASP A 399 -11.69 32.19 -13.14
CA ASP A 399 -11.65 32.72 -14.51
C ASP A 399 -10.24 32.76 -15.15
N GLY A 400 -9.23 32.24 -14.47
CA GLY A 400 -7.90 32.00 -14.99
C GLY A 400 -7.74 30.56 -15.49
N GLU A 401 -6.91 30.39 -16.51
CA GLU A 401 -6.52 29.07 -16.98
C GLU A 401 -5.50 28.45 -16.01
N ALA A 402 -5.77 27.21 -15.60
CA ALA A 402 -4.93 26.48 -14.67
C ALA A 402 -4.39 25.20 -15.31
N ASP A 403 -3.07 25.03 -15.24
CA ASP A 403 -2.39 23.88 -15.80
C ASP A 403 -2.33 22.73 -14.79
N TYR A 404 -2.73 21.56 -15.26
CA TYR A 404 -2.61 20.28 -14.58
C TYR A 404 -1.86 19.32 -15.47
N SER A 405 -1.09 18.43 -14.85
CA SER A 405 -0.43 17.33 -15.52
C SER A 405 -0.79 16.03 -14.81
N THR A 406 -0.92 14.95 -15.58
CA THR A 406 -0.99 13.61 -15.03
C THR A 406 0.12 12.75 -15.62
N VAL A 407 0.61 11.82 -14.82
CA VAL A 407 1.49 10.76 -15.31
C VAL A 407 1.01 9.41 -14.83
N ILE A 408 0.89 8.46 -15.75
CA ILE A 408 0.81 7.05 -15.37
C ILE A 408 2.19 6.60 -14.95
N ASN A 409 2.34 6.29 -13.66
CA ASN A 409 3.55 5.68 -13.15
C ASN A 409 3.29 4.19 -13.06
N TYR A 410 3.68 3.44 -14.08
CA TYR A 410 3.80 1.99 -14.03
C TYR A 410 5.27 1.61 -14.20
N SER A 411 5.75 0.57 -13.52
CA SER A 411 7.11 0.00 -13.73
C SER A 411 7.07 -1.32 -14.51
N ILE A 412 5.87 -1.79 -14.83
CA ILE A 412 5.61 -2.98 -15.62
C ILE A 412 5.04 -2.50 -16.94
N ALA A 413 5.58 -2.91 -18.09
CA ALA A 413 4.77 -2.96 -19.32
C ALA A 413 3.61 -3.94 -19.08
N ASP A 414 2.62 -3.45 -18.35
CA ASP A 414 1.36 -4.11 -18.11
C ASP A 414 0.61 -3.95 -19.41
N SER A 415 0.41 -5.06 -20.12
CA SER A 415 -0.20 -5.11 -21.45
C SER A 415 -1.62 -4.56 -21.49
N ARG A 416 -2.23 -4.25 -20.33
CA ARG A 416 -3.46 -3.45 -20.25
C ARG A 416 -3.22 -2.01 -20.73
N TYR A 417 -2.04 -1.42 -20.49
CA TYR A 417 -1.70 -0.08 -20.96
C TYR A 417 -1.33 -0.02 -22.44
N ASP A 418 -1.03 -1.15 -23.10
CA ASP A 418 -0.91 -1.21 -24.57
C ASP A 418 -2.24 -0.85 -25.25
N ASN A 419 -3.34 -1.09 -24.55
CA ASN A 419 -4.69 -0.72 -24.94
C ASN A 419 -5.22 0.51 -24.21
N LEU A 420 -4.37 1.31 -23.55
CA LEU A 420 -4.78 2.62 -23.01
C LEU A 420 -5.25 3.50 -24.18
N ARG A 421 -6.46 4.04 -24.05
CA ARG A 421 -7.08 4.87 -25.10
C ARG A 421 -7.30 6.30 -24.69
N TYR A 422 -7.68 6.54 -23.44
CA TYR A 422 -7.85 7.90 -22.97
C TYR A 422 -7.75 8.07 -21.45
N PHE A 423 -7.58 9.30 -20.99
CA PHE A 423 -7.92 9.69 -19.61
C PHE A 423 -9.26 10.40 -19.57
N GLU A 424 -10.06 10.11 -18.55
CA GLU A 424 -11.25 10.85 -18.22
C GLU A 424 -10.93 11.83 -17.08
N TRP A 425 -11.14 13.12 -17.31
CA TRP A 425 -10.89 14.20 -16.37
C TRP A 425 -12.22 14.71 -15.82
N ASN A 426 -12.40 14.55 -14.51
CA ASN A 426 -13.51 15.12 -13.76
C ASN A 426 -12.97 16.21 -12.83
N TRP A 427 -13.23 17.47 -13.18
CA TRP A 427 -12.68 18.64 -12.50
C TRP A 427 -13.27 18.91 -11.11
N GLY A 428 -14.40 18.29 -10.77
CA GLY A 428 -15.03 18.41 -9.45
C GLY A 428 -15.81 19.71 -9.19
N ASP A 429 -15.90 20.62 -10.17
CA ASP A 429 -16.69 21.86 -10.13
C ASP A 429 -18.06 21.75 -10.83
N GLY A 430 -18.43 20.55 -11.28
CA GLY A 430 -19.65 20.32 -12.07
C GLY A 430 -19.53 20.68 -13.55
N SER A 431 -18.33 21.05 -14.03
CA SER A 431 -18.06 21.14 -15.47
C SER A 431 -18.17 19.77 -16.15
N PRO A 432 -18.39 19.73 -17.48
CA PRO A 432 -18.44 18.47 -18.21
C PRO A 432 -17.17 17.66 -18.03
N VAL A 433 -17.35 16.35 -17.90
CA VAL A 433 -16.24 15.39 -17.87
C VAL A 433 -15.57 15.36 -19.25
N GLU A 434 -14.24 15.49 -19.28
CA GLU A 434 -13.46 15.50 -20.52
C GLU A 434 -12.74 14.18 -20.76
N LYS A 435 -12.61 13.79 -22.04
CA LYS A 435 -11.82 12.62 -22.44
C LYS A 435 -10.59 13.05 -23.22
N ASP A 436 -9.44 12.52 -22.84
CA ASP A 436 -8.14 12.79 -23.45
C ASP A 436 -7.64 11.58 -24.22
N TYR A 437 -7.77 11.58 -25.55
CA TYR A 437 -7.33 10.47 -26.39
C TYR A 437 -5.85 10.53 -26.78
N ASN A 438 -5.15 11.63 -26.47
CA ASN A 438 -3.74 11.81 -26.82
C ASN A 438 -2.82 11.18 -25.77
N VAL A 439 -3.07 9.92 -25.44
CA VAL A 439 -2.34 9.22 -24.38
C VAL A 439 -1.04 8.63 -24.92
N SER A 440 0.06 9.02 -24.29
CA SER A 440 1.37 8.39 -24.47
C SER A 440 1.86 7.91 -23.13
N VAL A 441 2.21 6.64 -23.13
CA VAL A 441 2.69 5.91 -21.98
C VAL A 441 4.10 6.40 -21.60
N GLY A 442 4.33 6.69 -20.31
CA GLY A 442 5.61 7.22 -19.81
C GLY A 442 5.85 8.72 -20.07
N ALA A 443 4.96 9.40 -20.80
CA ALA A 443 4.99 10.84 -21.01
C ALA A 443 4.05 11.57 -20.03
N ASN A 444 4.42 12.79 -19.65
CA ASN A 444 3.51 13.68 -18.93
C ASN A 444 2.38 14.11 -19.87
N GLN A 445 1.14 13.97 -19.40
CA GLN A 445 -0.03 14.48 -20.10
C GLN A 445 -0.46 15.79 -19.46
N TYR A 446 -0.70 16.82 -20.27
CA TYR A 446 -1.02 18.16 -19.80
C TYR A 446 -2.46 18.51 -20.16
N ARG A 447 -3.15 19.15 -19.22
CA ARG A 447 -4.51 19.65 -19.38
C ARG A 447 -4.66 21.00 -18.71
N THR A 448 -5.44 21.86 -19.35
CA THR A 448 -5.82 23.15 -18.78
C THR A 448 -7.30 23.13 -18.43
N HIS A 449 -7.66 23.83 -17.36
CA HIS A 449 -9.05 24.02 -16.97
C HIS A 449 -9.29 25.40 -16.39
N VAL A 450 -10.49 25.95 -16.61
CA VAL A 450 -10.91 27.25 -16.08
C VAL A 450 -12.03 27.04 -15.06
N TYR A 451 -11.71 27.28 -13.79
CA TYR A 451 -12.68 27.22 -12.70
C TYR A 451 -13.52 28.51 -12.65
N ARG A 452 -14.85 28.37 -12.74
CA ARG A 452 -15.79 29.52 -12.75
C ARG A 452 -16.36 29.86 -11.37
N SER A 453 -16.06 29.05 -10.37
CA SER A 453 -16.48 29.26 -8.98
C SER A 453 -15.35 28.88 -8.05
N GLY A 454 -15.28 29.58 -6.91
CA GLY A 454 -14.35 29.21 -5.84
C GLY A 454 -14.91 28.13 -4.94
N GLY A 455 -14.03 27.53 -4.12
CA GLY A 455 -14.42 26.52 -3.15
C GLY A 455 -13.53 25.27 -3.20
N VAL A 456 -13.61 24.43 -2.17
CA VAL A 456 -12.86 23.18 -2.13
C VAL A 456 -13.56 22.15 -3.00
N GLN A 457 -12.79 21.55 -3.91
CA GLN A 457 -13.27 20.56 -4.87
C GLN A 457 -12.20 19.50 -5.14
N THR A 458 -12.62 18.37 -5.71
CA THR A 458 -11.76 17.22 -5.97
C THR A 458 -11.65 16.99 -7.47
N LEU A 459 -10.49 17.31 -8.05
CA LEU A 459 -10.14 16.86 -9.39
C LEU A 459 -9.83 15.37 -9.34
N THR A 460 -10.43 14.59 -10.23
CA THR A 460 -10.20 13.15 -10.40
C THR A 460 -9.86 12.83 -11.85
N VAL A 461 -8.83 12.03 -12.06
CA VAL A 461 -8.39 11.55 -13.38
C VAL A 461 -8.44 10.04 -13.41
N THR A 462 -9.16 9.47 -14.39
CA THR A 462 -9.39 8.02 -14.53
C THR A 462 -8.87 7.54 -15.89
N PRO A 463 -7.90 6.63 -15.98
CA PRO A 463 -7.46 6.09 -17.27
C PRO A 463 -8.50 5.09 -17.82
N TYR A 464 -8.61 4.96 -19.14
CA TYR A 464 -9.49 4.00 -19.81
C TYR A 464 -8.74 3.17 -20.84
N VAL A 465 -8.94 1.85 -20.80
CA VAL A 465 -8.38 0.87 -21.74
C VAL A 465 -9.47 0.25 -22.62
N GLU A 466 -9.11 -0.16 -23.83
CA GLU A 466 -10.00 -0.86 -24.76
C GLU A 466 -9.70 -2.37 -24.74
N ASN A 467 -10.57 -3.15 -24.10
CA ASN A 467 -10.36 -4.60 -23.97
C ASN A 467 -10.87 -5.40 -25.18
N SER A 468 -11.74 -4.79 -25.98
CA SER A 468 -12.33 -5.31 -27.21
C SER A 468 -12.83 -4.13 -28.04
N PRO A 469 -12.98 -4.25 -29.37
CA PRO A 469 -13.37 -3.13 -30.23
C PRO A 469 -14.62 -2.39 -29.70
N GLY A 470 -14.44 -1.14 -29.31
CA GLY A 470 -15.52 -0.27 -28.79
C GLY A 470 -15.94 -0.52 -27.33
N VAL A 471 -15.26 -1.41 -26.59
CA VAL A 471 -15.52 -1.67 -25.17
C VAL A 471 -14.40 -1.08 -24.32
N PHE A 472 -14.68 0.08 -23.73
CA PHE A 472 -13.75 0.81 -22.87
C PHE A 472 -14.05 0.58 -21.39
N THR A 473 -13.03 0.27 -20.60
CA THR A 473 -13.16 0.10 -19.14
C THR A 473 -12.19 0.99 -18.39
N PRO A 474 -12.61 1.60 -17.27
CA PRO A 474 -11.70 2.40 -16.44
C PRO A 474 -10.63 1.51 -15.81
N LEU A 475 -9.39 2.00 -15.78
CA LEU A 475 -8.33 1.49 -14.95
C LEU A 475 -8.51 1.99 -13.53
N ILE A 476 -8.08 1.15 -12.61
CA ILE A 476 -8.34 1.18 -11.18
C ILE A 476 -7.60 2.32 -10.47
N ASN A 477 -6.64 2.91 -11.17
CA ASN A 477 -5.69 3.87 -10.62
C ASN A 477 -6.18 5.29 -10.84
N SER A 478 -7.47 5.57 -10.61
CA SER A 478 -7.94 6.95 -10.66
C SER A 478 -7.20 7.76 -9.59
N SER A 479 -6.62 8.87 -9.99
CA SER A 479 -5.97 9.80 -9.07
C SER A 479 -6.91 10.91 -8.72
N SER A 480 -6.81 11.42 -7.50
CA SER A 480 -7.53 12.61 -7.11
C SER A 480 -6.62 13.59 -6.37
N ILE A 481 -6.81 14.88 -6.61
CA ILE A 481 -6.20 15.96 -5.85
C ILE A 481 -7.26 16.96 -5.41
N VAL A 482 -7.07 17.53 -4.23
CA VAL A 482 -7.91 18.61 -3.71
C VAL A 482 -7.43 19.94 -4.26
N ILE A 483 -8.35 20.72 -4.82
CA ILE A 483 -8.11 22.04 -5.41
C ILE A 483 -9.05 23.04 -4.72
N ASN A 484 -8.60 24.28 -4.58
CA ASN A 484 -9.38 25.36 -4.02
C ASN A 484 -9.24 26.63 -4.88
N PRO A 485 -10.00 26.77 -5.97
CA PRO A 485 -9.98 27.96 -6.81
C PRO A 485 -10.40 29.20 -6.02
N ARG A 486 -9.73 30.34 -6.24
CA ARG A 486 -10.00 31.60 -5.53
C ARG A 486 -9.93 32.80 -6.47
N SER A 487 -10.60 33.87 -6.09
CA SER A 487 -10.49 35.15 -6.81
C SER A 487 -9.04 35.63 -6.75
N CYS A 488 -8.43 35.85 -7.92
CA CYS A 488 -7.09 36.43 -8.05
C CYS A 488 -7.12 37.93 -8.32
N PHE A 489 -8.29 38.55 -8.35
CA PHE A 489 -8.37 39.99 -8.29
C PHE A 489 -7.76 40.45 -6.98
N LEU A 490 -6.63 41.16 -7.06
CA LEU A 490 -6.15 41.98 -5.96
C LEU A 490 -7.31 42.87 -5.52
N PRO A 491 -7.62 42.97 -4.22
CA PRO A 491 -8.58 43.96 -3.75
C PRO A 491 -8.04 45.33 -4.15
N VAL A 492 -8.58 45.91 -5.22
CA VAL A 492 -8.27 47.28 -5.59
C VAL A 492 -8.83 48.15 -4.47
N ASN A 493 -7.98 49.01 -3.92
CA ASN A 493 -8.37 49.91 -2.85
C ASN A 493 -9.64 50.68 -3.28
N PRO A 494 -10.76 50.59 -2.54
CA PRO A 494 -12.01 51.24 -2.91
C PRO A 494 -11.89 52.76 -3.06
N HIS A 495 -10.81 53.38 -2.55
CA HIS A 495 -10.53 54.80 -2.73
C HIS A 495 -10.05 55.21 -4.14
N LEU A 496 -9.65 54.25 -5.00
CA LEU A 496 -9.18 54.55 -6.37
C LEU A 496 -10.33 54.76 -7.39
N HIS A 497 -11.59 54.53 -7.03
CA HIS A 497 -12.75 54.71 -7.91
C HIS A 497 -13.29 56.16 -7.98
N SER A 498 -12.65 57.15 -7.34
CA SER A 498 -13.21 58.50 -7.20
C SER A 498 -12.83 59.53 -8.29
N ASN A 499 -11.99 59.20 -9.28
CA ASN A 499 -11.43 60.23 -10.19
C ASN A 499 -11.76 60.13 -11.69
N PHE A 500 -12.79 59.39 -12.09
CA PHE A 500 -13.28 59.42 -13.49
C PHE A 500 -14.77 59.76 -13.57
N LYS A 501 -15.10 60.99 -13.16
CA LYS A 501 -16.24 61.76 -13.69
C LYS A 501 -15.86 63.25 -13.73
N LYS A 502 -15.35 63.68 -14.88
CA LYS A 502 -15.57 65.00 -15.47
C LYS A 502 -15.58 64.86 -16.97
#